data_AF-A0A2U3KW39-F1
#
_entry.id   AF-A0A2U3KW39-F1
#
_cell.length_a   1.000
_cell.length_b   1.000
_cell.length_c   1.000
_cell.angle_alpha   90.00
_cell.angle_beta   90.00
_cell.angle_gamma   90.00
#
_symmetry.space_group_name_H-M   'P 1'
#
loop_
_entity.id
_entity.type
_entity.pdbx_description
1 polymer ?
#
loop_
_entity_poly.entity_id
_entity_poly.type
_entity_poly.pdbx_seq_one_letter_code
_entity_poly.pdbx_strand_id
1 'polypeptide(L)'
;MGTQLEIVEQSISTQKWKVAQKELNTAQIRWENNKTWWTVLLDHQEIDNIDLSMNRLEKYIATQDISLSLAEVTTLKLQVDHISDSEKPNLQNIL
;
A
#
# COMPACT_ATOMS: atom_id res chain seq x y z
N MET A 1 7.51 3.30 1.82
CA MET A 1 6.26 2.62 1.41
C MET A 1 5.85 3.04 0.00
N GLY A 2 5.81 4.34 -0.33
CA GLY A 2 5.51 4.81 -1.69
C GLY A 2 6.36 4.16 -2.80
N THR A 3 7.69 4.12 -2.63
CA THR A 3 8.59 3.45 -3.60
C THR A 3 8.30 1.95 -3.78
N GLN A 4 7.87 1.24 -2.72
CA GLN A 4 7.46 -0.17 -2.87
C GLN A 4 6.20 -0.28 -3.73
N LEU A 5 5.20 0.58 -3.52
CA LEU A 5 3.94 0.54 -4.26
C LEU A 5 4.12 0.89 -5.75
N GLU A 6 5.08 1.77 -6.08
CA GLU A 6 5.48 2.01 -7.48
C GLU A 6 6.06 0.75 -8.14
N ILE A 7 6.91 0.00 -7.43
CA ILE A 7 7.48 -1.24 -7.95
C ILE A 7 6.37 -2.30 -8.09
N VAL A 8 5.41 -2.35 -7.18
CA VAL A 8 4.23 -3.24 -7.28
C VAL A 8 3.43 -2.91 -8.55
N GLU A 9 3.06 -1.64 -8.76
CA GLU A 9 2.32 -1.18 -9.94
C GLU A 9 3.05 -1.49 -11.26
N GLN A 10 4.35 -1.19 -11.32
CA GLN A 10 5.17 -1.49 -12.49
C GLN A 10 5.29 -3.01 -12.72
N SER A 11 5.39 -3.79 -11.65
CA SER A 11 5.44 -5.25 -11.72
C SER A 11 4.12 -5.85 -12.20
N ILE A 12 2.98 -5.33 -11.75
CA ILE A 12 1.65 -5.72 -12.26
C ILE A 12 1.54 -5.37 -13.74
N SER A 13 1.90 -4.14 -14.13
CA SER A 13 1.86 -3.66 -15.52
C SER A 13 2.73 -4.51 -16.47
N THR A 14 3.84 -5.04 -15.96
CA THR A 14 4.75 -5.92 -16.71
C THR A 14 4.52 -7.41 -16.44
N GLN A 15 3.42 -7.76 -15.75
CA GLN A 15 3.01 -9.14 -15.42
C GLN A 15 4.08 -9.94 -14.66
N LYS A 16 4.96 -9.26 -13.92
CA LYS A 16 5.97 -9.87 -13.04
C LYS A 16 5.36 -10.19 -11.67
N TRP A 17 4.36 -11.08 -11.65
CA TRP A 17 3.53 -11.37 -10.47
C TRP A 17 4.31 -11.75 -9.21
N LYS A 18 5.37 -12.56 -9.34
CA LYS A 18 6.23 -12.92 -8.20
C LYS A 18 6.92 -11.71 -7.58
N VAL A 19 7.32 -10.74 -8.40
CA VAL A 19 7.93 -9.49 -7.95
C VAL A 19 6.86 -8.62 -7.29
N ALA A 20 5.70 -8.48 -7.94
CA ALA A 20 4.57 -7.73 -7.38
C ALA A 20 4.17 -8.24 -5.99
N GLN A 21 4.03 -9.57 -5.82
CA GLN A 21 3.72 -10.19 -4.53
C GLN A 21 4.80 -9.93 -3.48
N LYS A 22 6.08 -10.10 -3.84
CA LYS A 22 7.21 -9.90 -2.92
C LYS A 22 7.26 -8.45 -2.40
N GLU A 23 7.09 -7.49 -3.30
CA GLU A 23 7.14 -6.07 -2.95
C GLU A 23 5.89 -5.64 -2.18
N LEU A 24 4.71 -6.20 -2.50
CA LEU A 24 3.50 -5.99 -1.70
C LEU A 24 3.67 -6.52 -0.27
N ASN A 25 4.21 -7.73 -0.10
CA ASN A 25 4.48 -8.28 1.24
C ASN A 25 5.45 -7.39 2.02
N THR A 26 6.44 -6.82 1.34
CA THR A 26 7.39 -5.87 1.95
C THR A 26 6.68 -4.59 2.39
N ALA A 27 5.73 -4.08 1.59
CA ALA A 27 4.91 -2.93 1.94
C ALA A 27 3.99 -3.23 3.14
N GLN A 28 3.34 -4.39 3.16
CA GLN A 28 2.50 -4.86 4.27
C GLN A 28 3.29 -4.94 5.58
N ILE A 29 4.48 -5.55 5.58
CA ILE A 29 5.33 -5.64 6.78
C ILE A 29 5.70 -4.24 7.31
N ARG A 30 6.04 -3.31 6.41
CA ARG A 30 6.36 -1.92 6.81
C ARG A 30 5.15 -1.20 7.39
N TRP A 31 3.97 -1.41 6.81
CA TRP A 31 2.72 -0.85 7.32
C TRP A 31 2.41 -1.38 8.71
N GLU A 32 2.38 -2.70 8.90
CA GLU A 32 2.09 -3.34 10.20
C GLU A 32 3.08 -2.91 11.29
N ASN A 33 4.38 -2.82 10.96
CA ASN A 33 5.40 -2.37 11.92
C ASN A 33 5.19 -0.93 12.41
N ASN A 34 4.56 -0.08 11.60
CA ASN A 34 4.29 1.32 11.94
C ASN A 34 2.83 1.55 12.36
N LYS A 35 1.96 0.55 12.23
CA LYS A 35 0.51 0.65 12.46
C LYS A 35 0.16 1.14 13.85
N THR A 36 0.90 0.72 14.87
CA THR A 36 0.72 1.19 16.24
C THR A 36 0.90 2.70 16.38
N TRP A 37 1.87 3.27 15.66
CA TRP A 37 2.08 4.72 15.62
C TRP A 37 0.97 5.43 14.85
N TRP A 38 0.57 4.84 13.71
CA TRP A 38 -0.52 5.35 12.91
C TRP A 38 -1.86 5.36 13.65
N THR A 39 -2.11 4.38 14.53
CA THR A 39 -3.34 4.30 15.34
C THR A 39 -3.48 5.46 16.32
N VAL A 40 -2.39 6.17 16.64
CA VAL A 40 -2.41 7.35 17.50
C VAL A 40 -2.75 8.62 16.71
N LEU A 41 -2.46 8.64 15.41
CA LEU A 41 -2.51 9.85 14.57
C LEU A 41 -3.65 9.84 13.56
N LEU A 42 -4.02 8.66 13.04
CA LEU A 42 -5.00 8.47 11.98
C LEU A 42 -6.36 8.02 12.52
N ASP A 43 -7.39 8.33 11.75
CA ASP A 43 -8.71 7.73 11.97
C ASP A 43 -8.61 6.21 11.75
N HIS A 44 -9.23 5.42 12.63
CA HIS A 44 -9.33 3.97 12.47
C HIS A 44 -9.88 3.59 11.09
N GLN A 45 -10.77 4.39 10.52
CA GLN A 45 -11.31 4.15 9.18
C GLN A 45 -10.24 4.25 8.08
N GLU A 46 -9.25 5.14 8.21
CA GLU A 46 -8.15 5.25 7.25
C GLU A 46 -7.23 4.03 7.31
N ILE A 47 -6.96 3.55 8.53
CA ILE A 47 -6.18 2.32 8.76
C ILE A 47 -6.90 1.12 8.15
N ASP A 48 -8.19 0.95 8.46
CA ASP A 48 -8.99 -0.16 7.95
C ASP A 48 -9.10 -0.14 6.42
N ASN A 49 -9.19 1.05 5.81
CA ASN A 49 -9.23 1.21 4.37
C ASN A 49 -7.94 0.75 3.68
N ILE A 50 -6.78 1.04 4.28
CA ILE A 50 -5.47 0.61 3.78
C ILE A 50 -5.31 -0.90 3.94
N ASP A 51 -5.66 -1.45 5.11
CA ASP A 51 -5.64 -2.90 5.34
C ASP A 51 -6.50 -3.64 4.33
N LEU A 52 -7.72 -3.16 4.10
CA LEU A 52 -8.65 -3.75 3.14
C LEU A 52 -8.08 -3.69 1.73
N SER A 53 -7.49 -2.56 1.34
CA SER A 53 -6.91 -2.38 0.00
C SER A 53 -5.69 -3.30 -0.21
N MET A 54 -4.81 -3.43 0.79
CA MET A 54 -3.70 -4.38 0.75
C MET A 54 -4.17 -5.83 0.57
N ASN A 55 -5.19 -6.25 1.33
CA ASN A 55 -5.72 -7.60 1.24
C ASN A 55 -6.37 -7.88 -0.13
N ARG A 56 -7.11 -6.91 -0.68
CA ARG A 56 -7.67 -7.01 -2.02
C ARG A 56 -6.59 -7.13 -3.08
N LEU A 57 -5.60 -6.24 -3.02
CA LEU A 57 -4.49 -6.21 -3.96
C LEU A 57 -3.70 -7.53 -3.94
N GLU A 58 -3.47 -8.09 -2.75
CA GLU A 58 -2.84 -9.40 -2.60
C GLU A 58 -3.63 -10.49 -3.33
N LYS A 59 -4.97 -10.52 -3.16
CA LYS A 59 -5.81 -11.48 -3.87
C LYS A 59 -5.78 -11.28 -5.38
N TYR A 60 -5.84 -10.05 -5.86
CA TYR A 60 -5.80 -9.76 -7.30
C TYR A 60 -4.45 -10.11 -7.93
N ILE A 61 -3.34 -9.89 -7.24
CA ILE A 61 -2.00 -10.32 -7.68
C ILE A 61 -1.94 -11.86 -7.70
N ALA A 62 -2.46 -12.54 -6.68
CA ALA A 62 -2.47 -13.99 -6.62
C ALA A 62 -3.31 -14.62 -7.73
N THR A 63 -4.42 -14.00 -8.13
CA THR A 63 -5.24 -14.43 -9.27
C THR A 63 -4.76 -13.87 -10.61
N GLN A 64 -3.69 -13.07 -10.63
CA GLN A 64 -3.12 -12.43 -11.82
C GLN A 64 -4.12 -11.55 -12.59
N ASP A 65 -5.07 -10.94 -11.87
CA ASP A 65 -6.03 -10.03 -12.48
C ASP A 65 -5.40 -8.65 -12.66
N ILE A 66 -4.95 -8.34 -13.87
CA ILE A 66 -4.26 -7.07 -14.17
C ILE A 66 -5.15 -5.86 -13.87
N SER A 67 -6.42 -5.91 -14.29
CA SER A 67 -7.29 -4.74 -14.20
C SER A 67 -7.61 -4.39 -12.75
N LEU A 68 -7.98 -5.41 -11.97
CA LEU A 68 -8.28 -5.23 -10.54
C LEU A 68 -7.02 -4.92 -9.73
N SER A 69 -5.88 -5.54 -10.06
CA SER A 69 -4.62 -5.25 -9.38
C SER A 69 -4.18 -3.80 -9.62
N LEU A 70 -4.29 -3.29 -10.85
CA LEU A 70 -3.93 -1.91 -11.16
C LEU A 70 -4.90 -0.92 -10.48
N ALA A 71 -6.20 -1.17 -10.54
CA ALA A 71 -7.17 -0.31 -9.86
C ALA A 71 -6.93 -0.24 -8.34
N GLU A 72 -6.64 -1.39 -7.72
CA GLU A 72 -6.44 -1.46 -6.27
C GLU A 72 -5.09 -0.87 -5.85
N VAL A 73 -3.99 -1.09 -6.59
CA VAL A 73 -2.70 -0.44 -6.24
C VAL A 73 -2.76 1.09 -6.40
N THR A 74 -3.49 1.60 -7.40
CA THR A 74 -3.74 3.05 -7.51
C THR A 74 -4.55 3.57 -6.32
N THR A 75 -5.57 2.83 -5.89
CA THR A 75 -6.39 3.17 -4.71
C THR A 75 -5.54 3.21 -3.43
N LEU A 76 -4.72 2.18 -3.21
CA LEU A 76 -3.82 2.09 -2.07
C LEU A 76 -2.80 3.24 -2.06
N LYS A 77 -2.23 3.58 -3.22
CA LYS A 77 -1.32 4.73 -3.35
C LYS A 77 -2.01 6.04 -2.94
N LEU A 78 -3.22 6.30 -3.43
CA LEU A 78 -3.97 7.51 -3.07
C LEU A 78 -4.25 7.60 -1.56
N GLN A 79 -4.58 6.49 -0.90
CA GLN A 79 -4.78 6.45 0.55
C GLN A 79 -3.49 6.79 1.31
N VAL A 80 -2.36 6.21 0.89
CA VAL A 80 -1.04 6.44 1.50
C VAL A 80 -0.55 7.88 1.27
N ASP A 81 -0.78 8.42 0.08
CA ASP A 81 -0.44 9.80 -0.25
C ASP A 81 -1.31 10.78 0.55
N HIS A 82 -2.59 10.48 0.76
CA HIS A 82 -3.48 11.29 1.59
C HIS A 82 -2.98 11.42 3.03
N ILE A 83 -2.56 10.31 3.64
CA ILE A 83 -1.92 10.31 4.96
C ILE A 83 -0.63 11.14 4.93
N SER A 84 0.17 10.95 3.89
CA SER A 84 1.46 11.62 3.75
C SER A 84 1.34 13.14 3.63
N ASP A 85 0.33 13.61 2.91
CA ASP A 85 0.04 15.02 2.71
C ASP A 85 -0.67 15.67 3.91
N SER A 86 -1.52 14.92 4.61
CA SER A 86 -2.25 15.39 5.80
C SER A 86 -1.34 15.53 7.03
N GLU A 87 -0.21 14.81 7.06
CA GLU A 87 0.77 14.81 8.15
C GLU A 87 2.13 15.45 7.82
N LYS A 88 2.20 16.33 6.80
CA LYS A 88 3.45 17.00 6.37
C LYS A 88 4.38 17.56 7.47
N PRO A 89 3.91 18.05 8.65
CA PRO A 89 4.84 18.45 9.71
C PRO A 89 5.35 17.31 10.62
N ASN A 90 4.76 16.11 10.63
CA ASN A 90 5.15 14.98 11.50
C ASN A 90 5.96 13.88 10.77
N LEU A 91 5.80 13.77 9.45
CA LEU A 91 6.39 12.68 8.65
C LEU A 91 7.86 12.84 8.25
N GLN A 92 8.45 14.02 8.43
CA GLN A 92 9.85 14.28 8.06
C GLN A 92 10.87 13.46 8.85
N ASN A 93 10.45 12.75 9.90
CA ASN A 93 11.36 12.03 10.79
C ASN A 93 11.30 10.49 10.69
N ILE A 94 10.41 9.91 9.87
CA ILE A 94 10.13 8.45 9.94
C ILE A 94 10.07 7.72 8.58
N LEU A 95 9.94 8.43 7.44
CA LEU A 95 9.93 7.81 6.10
C LEU A 95 11.30 7.78 5.40
#